data_AF-A0A443HHC1-F1
#
_entry.id   AF-A0A443HHC1-F1
#
_cell.length_a   1.000
_cell.length_b   1.000
_cell.length_c   1.000
_cell.angle_alpha   90.00
_cell.angle_beta   90.00
_cell.angle_gamma   90.00
#
_symmetry.space_group_name_H-M   'P 1'
#
loop_
_entity.id
_entity.type
_entity.pdbx_description
1 polymer ?
#
loop_
_entity_poly.entity_id
_entity_poly.type
_entity_poly.pdbx_seq_one_letter_code
_entity_poly.pdbx_strand_id
1 'polypeptide(L)'
;MAENILRAFNGTLDLRAAYSYNAGQVESFLQDVCSNPATYAVPANVQTELQRIRREILRLRSPNGPDYASATLTPNQHIHRTLNPAWPPSRQPVIVSKFKVGGHAHSNLNYWGIFDLLGLFLSTIGGAPTGASKRNFYLPLTAVYGKWCAAVGDRTPYMYQCTWRQRCGQADEFFLGSNLAGYDAPKPSTGTWLYVMRRARFRPLNDEPFKLTGYDFVHAPARRGPQAYNRQRFGTCAETYPFLRLLKGHNPTRETCHGLALQRDFTTAAQYEDNLSGSAWTRVRDPCPNCQVLIRLYGGNLQNFLSTSGQAGAPP
;
A
#
# COMPACT_ATOMS: atom_id res chain seq x y z
N MET A 1 23.48 12.68 14.86
CA MET A 1 24.14 11.64 14.04
C MET A 1 23.19 11.21 12.95
N ALA A 2 23.67 11.05 11.72
CA ALA A 2 22.88 10.55 10.60
C ALA A 2 22.82 9.01 10.64
N GLU A 3 21.67 8.44 10.35
CA GLU A 3 21.48 6.99 10.24
C GLU A 3 22.23 6.43 9.04
N ASN A 4 22.78 5.22 9.17
CA ASN A 4 23.30 4.49 8.03
C ASN A 4 22.16 3.87 7.21
N ILE A 5 21.48 4.67 6.38
CA ILE A 5 20.41 4.20 5.51
C ILE A 5 20.94 3.18 4.50
N LEU A 6 20.36 1.99 4.51
CA LEU A 6 20.73 0.89 3.63
C LEU A 6 20.20 1.12 2.22
N ARG A 7 20.97 0.68 1.22
CA ARG A 7 20.51 0.63 -0.17
C ARG A 7 19.58 -0.56 -0.38
N ALA A 8 18.52 -0.37 -1.16
CA ALA A 8 17.55 -1.39 -1.48
C ALA A 8 17.90 -2.14 -2.78
N PHE A 9 17.27 -3.29 -2.97
CA PHE A 9 17.26 -4.05 -4.23
C PHE A 9 18.66 -4.36 -4.77
N ASN A 10 19.37 -5.21 -4.02
CA ASN A 10 20.75 -5.61 -4.30
C ASN A 10 21.75 -4.44 -4.32
N GLY A 11 21.51 -3.42 -3.48
CA GLY A 11 22.38 -2.26 -3.38
C GLY A 11 22.24 -1.23 -4.51
N THR A 12 21.30 -1.43 -5.43
CA THR A 12 21.12 -0.60 -6.63
C THR A 12 20.35 0.69 -6.34
N LEU A 13 19.39 0.66 -5.42
CA LEU A 13 18.56 1.83 -5.11
C LEU A 13 19.03 2.53 -3.83
N ASP A 14 19.57 3.74 -3.98
CA ASP A 14 19.84 4.64 -2.85
C ASP A 14 18.54 5.31 -2.40
N LEU A 15 18.06 4.98 -1.19
CA LEU A 15 16.77 5.46 -0.69
C LEU A 15 16.76 6.99 -0.45
N ARG A 16 17.91 7.62 -0.19
CA ARG A 16 17.98 9.09 -0.05
C ARG A 16 17.74 9.78 -1.37
N ALA A 17 18.42 9.30 -2.42
CA ALA A 17 18.25 9.84 -3.77
C ALA A 17 16.86 9.50 -4.34
N ALA A 18 16.38 8.28 -4.11
CA ALA A 18 15.08 7.81 -4.55
C ALA A 18 13.92 8.65 -3.99
N TYR A 19 14.06 9.18 -2.78
CA TYR A 19 13.01 9.95 -2.11
C TYR A 19 12.55 11.18 -2.91
N SER A 20 13.44 11.78 -3.71
CA SER A 20 13.15 12.98 -4.50
C SER A 20 12.82 12.68 -5.97
N TYR A 21 12.67 11.40 -6.35
CA TYR A 21 12.37 11.03 -7.73
C TYR A 21 11.04 11.64 -8.22
N ASN A 22 11.09 12.23 -9.41
CA ASN A 22 9.91 12.62 -10.15
C ASN A 22 9.28 11.41 -10.89
N ALA A 23 8.11 11.62 -11.51
CA ALA A 23 7.37 10.56 -12.20
C ALA A 23 8.20 9.83 -13.27
N GLY A 24 9.03 10.55 -14.03
CA GLY A 24 9.88 9.96 -15.08
C GLY A 24 11.02 9.13 -14.52
N GLN A 25 11.61 9.55 -13.40
CA GLN A 25 12.63 8.77 -12.69
C GLN A 25 12.05 7.49 -12.07
N VAL A 26 10.85 7.58 -11.48
CA VAL A 26 10.13 6.39 -11.00
C VAL A 26 9.87 5.42 -12.16
N GLU A 27 9.32 5.90 -13.28
CA GLU A 27 9.09 5.06 -14.46
C GLU A 27 10.36 4.42 -15.01
N SER A 28 11.45 5.19 -15.09
CA SER A 28 12.75 4.70 -15.55
C SER A 28 13.27 3.59 -14.64
N PHE A 29 13.14 3.76 -13.31
CA PHE A 29 13.47 2.70 -12.37
C PHE A 29 12.63 1.43 -12.57
N LEU A 30 11.29 1.56 -12.72
CA LEU A 30 10.43 0.39 -12.96
C LEU A 30 10.80 -0.32 -14.27
N GLN A 31 11.13 0.44 -15.32
CA GLN A 31 11.57 -0.10 -16.61
C GLN A 31 12.92 -0.82 -16.48
N ASP A 32 13.87 -0.23 -15.75
CA ASP A 32 15.20 -0.80 -15.57
C ASP A 32 15.14 -2.13 -14.82
N VAL A 33 14.35 -2.21 -13.74
CA VAL A 33 14.09 -3.47 -13.04
C VAL A 33 13.50 -4.54 -13.97
N CYS A 34 12.58 -4.15 -14.87
CA CYS A 34 11.98 -5.08 -15.83
C CYS A 34 12.94 -5.52 -16.94
N SER A 35 13.90 -4.68 -17.31
CA SER A 35 14.84 -4.91 -18.42
C SER A 35 16.09 -5.65 -17.95
N ASN A 36 16.54 -5.35 -16.73
CA ASN A 36 17.78 -5.81 -16.13
C ASN A 36 17.54 -6.46 -14.75
N PRO A 37 16.66 -7.49 -14.65
CA PRO A 37 16.25 -8.06 -13.35
C PRO A 37 17.42 -8.59 -12.51
N ALA A 38 18.44 -9.15 -13.16
CA ALA A 38 19.61 -9.70 -12.48
C ALA A 38 20.38 -8.65 -11.65
N THR A 39 20.43 -7.40 -12.10
CA THR A 39 21.06 -6.27 -11.37
C THR A 39 20.43 -6.08 -9.99
N TYR A 40 19.13 -6.33 -9.89
CA TYR A 40 18.33 -6.17 -8.68
C TYR A 40 18.16 -7.47 -7.87
N ALA A 41 18.86 -8.54 -8.25
CA ALA A 41 18.69 -9.89 -7.71
C ALA A 41 17.25 -10.45 -7.86
N VAL A 42 16.53 -10.00 -8.89
CA VAL A 42 15.18 -10.51 -9.20
C VAL A 42 15.31 -11.87 -9.90
N PRO A 43 14.66 -12.94 -9.40
CA PRO A 43 14.63 -14.23 -10.08
C PRO A 43 13.98 -14.13 -11.47
N ALA A 44 14.52 -14.85 -12.46
CA ALA A 44 14.05 -14.78 -13.85
C ALA A 44 12.55 -15.11 -13.99
N ASN A 45 12.02 -16.02 -13.18
CA ASN A 45 10.60 -16.39 -13.17
C ASN A 45 9.67 -15.27 -12.66
N VAL A 46 10.20 -14.23 -12.02
CA VAL A 46 9.45 -13.08 -11.49
C VAL A 46 9.40 -11.92 -12.49
N GLN A 47 10.31 -11.87 -13.47
CA GLN A 47 10.42 -10.76 -14.43
C GLN A 47 9.11 -10.52 -15.20
N THR A 48 8.46 -11.59 -15.69
CA THR A 48 7.19 -11.47 -16.42
C THR A 48 6.08 -10.85 -15.55
N GLU A 49 6.08 -11.16 -14.26
CA GLU A 49 5.11 -10.59 -13.32
C GLU A 49 5.36 -9.10 -13.08
N LEU A 50 6.61 -8.70 -12.87
CA LEU A 50 6.98 -7.28 -12.76
C LEU A 50 6.61 -6.49 -14.01
N GLN A 51 6.82 -7.05 -15.21
CA GLN A 51 6.42 -6.43 -16.47
C GLN A 51 4.91 -6.22 -16.56
N ARG A 52 4.10 -7.16 -16.07
CA ARG A 52 2.63 -7.03 -16.00
C ARG A 52 2.22 -5.94 -15.01
N ILE A 53 2.77 -5.96 -13.79
CA ILE A 53 2.48 -4.95 -12.77
C ILE A 53 2.85 -3.54 -13.28
N ARG A 54 4.04 -3.38 -13.88
CA ARG A 54 4.47 -2.11 -14.49
C ARG A 54 3.48 -1.63 -15.54
N ARG A 55 3.03 -2.53 -16.42
CA ARG A 55 2.05 -2.19 -17.46
C ARG A 55 0.77 -1.62 -16.83
N GLU A 56 0.24 -2.25 -15.80
CA GLU A 56 -0.95 -1.76 -15.09
C GLU A 56 -0.72 -0.39 -14.43
N ILE A 57 0.44 -0.16 -13.81
CA ILE A 57 0.81 1.15 -13.26
C ILE A 57 0.77 2.23 -14.35
N LEU A 58 1.38 1.97 -15.52
CA LEU A 58 1.41 2.90 -16.64
C LEU A 58 0.05 3.16 -17.28
N ARG A 59 -0.86 2.18 -17.22
CA ARG A 59 -2.24 2.37 -17.68
C ARG A 59 -3.03 3.31 -16.78
N LEU A 60 -2.74 3.30 -15.47
CA LEU A 60 -3.49 4.02 -14.44
C LEU A 60 -2.86 5.35 -14.01
N ARG A 61 -1.66 5.70 -14.47
CA ARG A 61 -0.96 6.93 -14.06
C ARG A 61 -1.62 8.20 -14.59
N SER A 62 -1.43 9.29 -13.87
CA SER A 62 -1.74 10.64 -14.38
C SER A 62 -0.55 11.20 -15.18
N PRO A 63 -0.76 12.14 -16.12
CA PRO A 63 -2.06 12.51 -16.70
C PRO A 63 -2.45 11.63 -17.90
N ASN A 64 -1.52 10.82 -18.41
CA ASN A 64 -1.62 10.22 -19.75
C ASN A 64 -1.88 8.71 -19.75
N GLY A 65 -2.13 8.10 -18.59
CA GLY A 65 -2.46 6.67 -18.54
C GLY A 65 -3.76 6.39 -19.31
N PRO A 66 -3.78 5.44 -20.27
CA PRO A 66 -4.95 5.19 -21.11
C PRO A 66 -6.21 4.80 -20.33
N ASP A 67 -6.08 4.13 -19.18
CA ASP A 67 -7.24 3.79 -18.33
C ASP A 67 -7.59 4.93 -17.36
N TYR A 68 -6.62 5.76 -17.01
CA TYR A 68 -6.81 6.93 -16.15
C TYR A 68 -7.59 8.03 -16.89
N ALA A 69 -7.18 8.37 -18.11
CA ALA A 69 -7.73 9.46 -18.92
C ALA A 69 -8.76 9.00 -19.97
N SER A 70 -9.27 7.78 -19.85
CA SER A 70 -10.26 7.25 -20.79
C SER A 70 -11.58 8.04 -20.73
N ALA A 71 -12.03 8.54 -21.89
CA ALA A 71 -13.29 9.26 -22.04
C ALA A 71 -14.51 8.41 -21.65
N THR A 72 -14.43 7.08 -21.77
CA THR A 72 -15.52 6.17 -21.38
C THR A 72 -15.52 5.87 -19.88
N LEU A 73 -14.42 6.14 -19.17
CA LEU A 73 -14.23 5.84 -17.75
C LEU A 73 -14.28 7.07 -16.84
N THR A 74 -14.94 8.15 -17.26
CA THR A 74 -15.05 9.39 -16.44
C THR A 74 -15.76 9.18 -15.11
N PRO A 75 -15.30 9.83 -14.01
CA PRO A 75 -14.18 10.78 -13.93
C PRO A 75 -12.81 10.09 -13.94
N ASN A 76 -11.72 10.82 -14.20
CA ASN A 76 -10.36 10.27 -14.14
C ASN A 76 -10.06 9.71 -12.75
N GLN A 77 -9.53 8.49 -12.68
CA GLN A 77 -9.10 7.87 -11.42
C GLN A 77 -8.05 6.80 -11.66
N HIS A 78 -7.14 6.65 -10.70
CA HIS A 78 -6.08 5.64 -10.65
C HIS A 78 -6.54 4.22 -10.30
N ILE A 79 -7.77 3.86 -10.71
CA ILE A 79 -8.41 2.59 -10.39
C ILE A 79 -8.72 1.84 -11.68
N HIS A 80 -8.19 0.62 -11.81
CA HIS A 80 -8.54 -0.26 -12.91
C HIS A 80 -10.01 -0.66 -12.80
N ARG A 81 -10.79 -0.27 -13.81
CA ARG A 81 -12.24 -0.41 -13.82
C ARG A 81 -12.76 -0.59 -15.23
N THR A 82 -13.88 -1.28 -15.34
CA THR A 82 -14.60 -1.47 -16.60
C THR A 82 -16.03 -0.98 -16.46
N LEU A 83 -16.67 -0.62 -17.58
CA LEU A 83 -18.08 -0.27 -17.58
C LEU A 83 -18.92 -1.45 -17.12
N ASN A 84 -19.89 -1.17 -16.25
CA ASN A 84 -20.89 -2.15 -15.85
C ASN A 84 -21.98 -2.24 -16.93
N PRO A 85 -22.20 -3.39 -17.58
CA PRO A 85 -23.27 -3.52 -18.60
C PRO A 85 -24.68 -3.26 -18.04
N ALA A 86 -24.86 -3.40 -16.72
CA ALA A 86 -26.11 -3.08 -16.04
C ALA A 86 -26.26 -1.58 -15.71
N TRP A 87 -25.32 -0.72 -16.13
CA TRP A 87 -25.43 0.72 -15.96
C TRP A 87 -26.52 1.27 -16.89
N PRO A 88 -27.56 1.92 -16.36
CA PRO A 88 -28.70 2.33 -17.17
C PRO A 88 -28.35 3.55 -18.05
N PRO A 89 -28.86 3.58 -19.30
CA PRO A 89 -28.56 4.65 -20.24
C PRO A 89 -29.31 5.97 -19.96
N SER A 90 -30.48 5.94 -19.32
CA SER A 90 -31.40 7.10 -19.31
C SER A 90 -32.05 7.45 -17.98
N ARG A 91 -31.61 6.86 -16.86
CA ARG A 91 -32.03 7.30 -15.52
C ARG A 91 -30.85 7.24 -14.59
N GLN A 92 -30.79 8.15 -13.62
CA GLN A 92 -29.98 7.94 -12.42
C GLN A 92 -30.70 6.96 -11.50
N PRO A 93 -30.26 5.71 -11.37
CA PRO A 93 -30.34 5.04 -10.11
C PRO A 93 -28.98 5.15 -9.46
N VAL A 94 -28.99 6.00 -8.45
CA VAL A 94 -28.01 6.18 -7.40
C VAL A 94 -27.60 4.87 -6.69
N ILE A 95 -28.24 3.73 -7.01
CA ILE A 95 -28.09 2.41 -6.37
C ILE A 95 -27.22 1.40 -7.15
N VAL A 96 -27.08 1.52 -8.48
CA VAL A 96 -26.19 0.66 -9.28
C VAL A 96 -24.86 1.39 -9.49
N SER A 97 -23.74 0.69 -9.58
CA SER A 97 -22.46 1.33 -9.93
C SER A 97 -22.27 1.37 -11.45
N LYS A 98 -21.78 2.51 -11.96
CA LYS A 98 -21.33 2.65 -13.35
C LYS A 98 -20.20 1.69 -13.71
N PHE A 99 -19.41 1.28 -12.71
CA PHE A 99 -18.18 0.55 -12.92
C PHE A 99 -18.14 -0.77 -12.16
N LYS A 100 -17.36 -1.71 -12.69
CA LYS A 100 -16.86 -2.87 -11.96
C LYS A 100 -15.38 -2.66 -11.66
N VAL A 101 -14.93 -3.12 -10.50
CA VAL A 101 -13.50 -3.18 -10.18
C VAL A 101 -12.90 -4.29 -11.06
N GLY A 102 -11.97 -3.93 -11.93
CA GLY A 102 -11.07 -4.91 -12.54
C GLY A 102 -9.85 -5.12 -11.65
N GLY A 103 -8.88 -5.93 -12.04
CA GLY A 103 -7.60 -5.93 -11.33
C GLY A 103 -6.57 -6.90 -11.89
N HIS A 104 -5.32 -6.64 -11.49
CA HIS A 104 -4.21 -7.56 -11.64
C HIS A 104 -4.28 -8.62 -10.54
N ALA A 105 -4.41 -9.89 -10.93
CA ALA A 105 -4.44 -11.00 -10.00
C ALA A 105 -3.00 -11.39 -9.62
N HIS A 106 -2.69 -11.36 -8.33
CA HIS A 106 -1.40 -11.80 -7.79
C HIS A 106 -1.63 -12.55 -6.48
N SER A 107 -1.18 -13.81 -6.42
CA SER A 107 -1.27 -14.65 -5.22
C SER A 107 -2.66 -14.66 -4.56
N ASN A 108 -3.71 -14.90 -5.36
CA ASN A 108 -5.13 -14.92 -4.95
C ASN A 108 -5.71 -13.58 -4.45
N LEU A 109 -4.98 -12.47 -4.62
CA LEU A 109 -5.48 -11.12 -4.36
C LEU A 109 -5.55 -10.34 -5.67
N ASN A 110 -6.56 -9.48 -5.80
CA ASN A 110 -6.68 -8.56 -6.92
C ASN A 110 -6.18 -7.18 -6.50
N TYR A 111 -5.27 -6.62 -7.27
CA TYR A 111 -4.71 -5.29 -7.12
C TYR A 111 -5.24 -4.40 -8.24
N TRP A 112 -5.79 -3.25 -7.88
CA TRP A 112 -6.53 -2.44 -8.85
C TRP A 112 -6.32 -0.94 -8.69
N GLY A 113 -5.71 -0.49 -7.60
CA GLY A 113 -5.27 0.90 -7.46
C GLY A 113 -3.79 1.02 -7.82
N ILE A 114 -3.41 2.13 -8.49
CA ILE A 114 -2.01 2.37 -8.86
C ILE A 114 -1.04 2.27 -7.68
N PHE A 115 -1.45 2.78 -6.51
CA PHE A 115 -0.59 2.80 -5.32
C PHE A 115 -0.39 1.39 -4.77
N ASP A 116 -1.45 0.57 -4.73
CA ASP A 116 -1.33 -0.84 -4.32
C ASP A 116 -0.50 -1.64 -5.32
N LEU A 117 -0.59 -1.34 -6.62
CA LEU A 117 0.27 -1.93 -7.66
C LEU A 117 1.73 -1.51 -7.52
N LEU A 118 2.01 -0.26 -7.18
CA LEU A 118 3.37 0.21 -6.92
C LEU A 118 3.95 -0.47 -5.67
N GLY A 119 3.15 -0.60 -4.61
CA GLY A 119 3.54 -1.34 -3.41
C GLY A 119 3.83 -2.80 -3.73
N LEU A 120 2.95 -3.46 -4.51
CA LEU A 120 3.16 -4.81 -5.01
C LEU A 120 4.45 -4.93 -5.83
N PHE A 121 4.70 -4.00 -6.77
CA PHE A 121 5.91 -4.02 -7.60
C PHE A 121 7.17 -4.02 -6.73
N LEU A 122 7.30 -3.02 -5.84
CA LEU A 122 8.46 -2.86 -4.97
C LEU A 122 8.66 -4.07 -4.05
N SER A 123 7.58 -4.63 -3.51
CA SER A 123 7.61 -5.82 -2.66
C SER A 123 7.85 -7.12 -3.42
N THR A 124 7.78 -7.10 -4.75
CA THR A 124 8.06 -8.27 -5.62
C THR A 124 9.52 -8.32 -6.08
N ILE A 125 10.27 -7.20 -6.00
CA ILE A 125 11.67 -7.15 -6.45
C ILE A 125 12.57 -8.07 -5.60
N GLY A 126 12.43 -8.02 -4.28
CA GLY A 126 13.25 -8.83 -3.38
C GLY A 126 13.04 -8.50 -1.90
N GLY A 127 13.73 -9.25 -1.04
CA GLY A 127 13.70 -9.07 0.41
C GLY A 127 14.52 -7.87 0.90
N ALA A 128 14.43 -7.62 2.21
CA ALA A 128 15.22 -6.57 2.85
C ALA A 128 16.72 -6.94 2.88
N PRO A 129 17.63 -5.96 2.79
CA PRO A 129 19.06 -6.20 2.96
C PRO A 129 19.40 -6.68 4.37
N THR A 130 20.51 -7.40 4.51
CA THR A 130 21.03 -7.83 5.81
C THR A 130 21.23 -6.64 6.75
N GLY A 131 20.77 -6.76 8.00
CA GLY A 131 20.84 -5.67 8.98
C GLY A 131 19.73 -4.61 8.82
N ALA A 132 18.73 -4.87 7.97
CA ALA A 132 17.55 -4.03 7.87
C ALA A 132 16.81 -3.91 9.21
N SER A 133 16.42 -2.69 9.53
CA SER A 133 15.66 -2.32 10.70
C SER A 133 14.61 -1.28 10.31
N LYS A 134 13.71 -0.96 11.25
CA LYS A 134 12.75 0.12 11.07
C LYS A 134 13.43 1.42 10.64
N ARG A 135 14.58 1.73 11.23
CA ARG A 135 15.27 3.03 11.11
C ARG A 135 16.05 3.18 9.80
N ASN A 136 16.82 2.16 9.46
CA ASN A 136 17.77 2.23 8.35
C ASN A 136 17.21 1.70 7.01
N PHE A 137 16.04 1.07 7.00
CA PHE A 137 15.48 0.48 5.78
C PHE A 137 13.96 0.65 5.67
N TYR A 138 13.16 0.10 6.59
CA TYR A 138 11.70 0.03 6.38
C TYR A 138 11.02 1.41 6.39
N LEU A 139 11.38 2.31 7.31
CA LEU A 139 10.84 3.67 7.31
C LEU A 139 11.33 4.48 6.09
N PRO A 140 12.63 4.53 5.75
CA PRO A 140 13.09 5.16 4.52
C PRO A 140 12.40 4.63 3.26
N LEU A 141 12.27 3.30 3.12
CA LEU A 141 11.60 2.68 1.98
C LEU A 141 10.12 3.04 1.92
N THR A 142 9.42 3.06 3.05
CA THR A 142 8.01 3.48 3.12
C THR A 142 7.86 4.95 2.72
N ALA A 143 8.83 5.79 3.11
CA ALA A 143 8.85 7.21 2.76
C ALA A 143 9.10 7.42 1.26
N VAL A 144 10.06 6.70 0.67
CA VAL A 144 10.29 6.65 -0.79
C VAL A 144 9.02 6.21 -1.51
N TYR A 145 8.41 5.11 -1.08
CA TYR A 145 7.16 4.62 -1.65
C TYR A 145 6.04 5.66 -1.61
N GLY A 146 5.88 6.40 -0.51
CA GLY A 146 4.87 7.46 -0.43
C GLY A 146 5.17 8.67 -1.30
N LYS A 147 6.43 9.07 -1.46
CA LYS A 147 6.84 10.10 -2.46
C LYS A 147 6.56 9.63 -3.88
N TRP A 148 6.85 8.38 -4.18
CA TRP A 148 6.60 7.80 -5.50
C TRP A 148 5.11 7.71 -5.80
N CYS A 149 4.27 7.36 -4.81
CA CYS A 149 2.82 7.45 -4.95
C CYS A 149 2.37 8.85 -5.36
N ALA A 150 2.89 9.89 -4.69
CA ALA A 150 2.60 11.29 -5.02
C ALA A 150 3.14 11.71 -6.41
N ALA A 151 4.22 11.08 -6.88
CA ALA A 151 4.80 11.38 -8.19
C ALA A 151 4.03 10.73 -9.36
N VAL A 152 3.54 9.50 -9.19
CA VAL A 152 2.83 8.77 -10.27
C VAL A 152 1.32 9.06 -10.29
N GLY A 153 0.78 9.57 -9.19
CA GLY A 153 -0.63 9.97 -9.04
C GLY A 153 -0.84 11.48 -9.13
N ASP A 154 -2.08 11.90 -9.34
CA ASP A 154 -2.53 13.29 -9.13
C ASP A 154 -3.16 13.49 -7.73
N ARG A 155 -3.18 12.42 -6.93
CA ARG A 155 -3.67 12.40 -5.56
C ARG A 155 -2.72 11.59 -4.69
N THR A 156 -2.67 11.95 -3.41
CA THR A 156 -1.75 11.35 -2.44
C THR A 156 -2.54 10.56 -1.41
N PRO A 157 -2.27 9.25 -1.22
CA PRO A 157 -2.81 8.49 -0.09
C PRO A 157 -2.57 9.20 1.24
N TYR A 158 -3.47 9.02 2.20
CA TYR A 158 -3.35 9.62 3.53
C TYR A 158 -2.42 8.83 4.45
N MET A 159 -2.40 7.50 4.31
CA MET A 159 -1.50 6.60 5.04
C MET A 159 -0.77 5.69 4.07
N TYR A 160 0.48 5.41 4.41
CA TYR A 160 1.33 4.39 3.82
C TYR A 160 1.73 3.40 4.90
N GLN A 161 2.15 2.21 4.51
CA GLN A 161 2.42 1.13 5.45
C GLN A 161 3.47 0.19 4.88
N CYS A 162 4.32 -0.31 5.76
CA CYS A 162 5.19 -1.44 5.49
C CYS A 162 5.02 -2.47 6.60
N THR A 163 4.69 -3.70 6.23
CA THR A 163 4.80 -4.88 7.09
C THR A 163 6.02 -5.65 6.66
N TRP A 164 6.79 -6.19 7.61
CA TRP A 164 7.84 -7.14 7.29
C TRP A 164 7.76 -8.36 8.20
N ARG A 165 8.25 -9.48 7.68
CA ARG A 165 8.21 -10.78 8.32
C ARG A 165 9.63 -11.33 8.40
N GLN A 166 10.06 -11.60 9.63
CA GLN A 166 11.36 -12.16 9.93
C GLN A 166 11.27 -13.68 10.06
N ARG A 167 12.27 -14.37 9.50
CA ARG A 167 12.44 -15.82 9.56
C ARG A 167 13.89 -16.13 9.88
N CYS A 168 14.13 -17.08 10.78
CA CYS A 168 15.48 -17.50 11.13
C CYS A 168 16.25 -17.95 9.88
N GLY A 169 17.42 -17.35 9.64
CA GLY A 169 18.31 -17.71 8.54
C GLY A 169 17.85 -17.28 7.13
N GLN A 170 16.85 -16.42 7.01
CA GLN A 170 16.37 -15.90 5.72
C GLN A 170 16.34 -14.38 5.71
N ALA A 171 16.41 -13.78 4.52
CA ALA A 171 16.16 -12.36 4.35
C ALA A 171 14.70 -12.04 4.72
N ASP A 172 14.48 -10.90 5.37
CA ASP A 172 13.14 -10.45 5.73
C ASP A 172 12.31 -10.19 4.47
N GLU A 173 11.09 -10.73 4.44
CA GLU A 173 10.11 -10.39 3.41
C GLU A 173 9.33 -9.17 3.87
N PHE A 174 9.11 -8.20 2.97
CA PHE A 174 8.32 -7.01 3.30
C PHE A 174 7.24 -6.74 2.25
N PHE A 175 6.16 -6.08 2.68
CA PHE A 175 5.07 -5.69 1.81
C PHE A 175 4.62 -4.27 2.09
N LEU A 176 4.54 -3.47 1.02
CA LEU A 176 4.12 -2.07 1.06
C LEU A 176 2.63 -1.93 0.74
N GLY A 177 1.97 -0.98 1.40
CA GLY A 177 0.55 -0.72 1.20
C GLY A 177 0.21 0.75 1.41
N SER A 178 -0.85 1.20 0.76
CA SER A 178 -1.38 2.57 0.91
C SER A 178 -2.87 2.53 1.17
N ASN A 179 -3.43 3.53 1.84
CA ASN A 179 -4.84 3.52 2.14
C ASN A 179 -5.69 3.85 0.91
N LEU A 180 -6.93 3.35 0.91
CA LEU A 180 -7.91 3.66 -0.12
C LEU A 180 -8.59 5.00 0.20
N ALA A 181 -7.88 6.11 -0.01
CA ALA A 181 -8.40 7.45 0.23
C ALA A 181 -8.17 8.37 -0.97
N GLY A 182 -8.88 9.50 -0.96
CA GLY A 182 -8.66 10.57 -1.92
C GLY A 182 -9.51 10.47 -3.19
N TYR A 183 -10.19 9.37 -3.50
CA TYR A 183 -11.03 9.29 -4.70
C TYR A 183 -12.36 10.03 -4.53
N ASP A 184 -12.59 11.00 -5.39
CA ASP A 184 -13.90 11.61 -5.58
C ASP A 184 -14.62 10.92 -6.76
N ALA A 185 -15.89 10.61 -6.57
CA ALA A 185 -16.74 9.98 -7.55
C ALA A 185 -18.18 10.44 -7.33
N PRO A 186 -18.63 11.48 -8.07
CA PRO A 186 -19.94 12.06 -7.86
C PRO A 186 -21.02 11.00 -8.09
N LYS A 187 -21.78 10.69 -7.04
CA LYS A 187 -22.87 9.70 -7.03
C LYS A 187 -23.85 9.87 -8.21
N PRO A 188 -24.21 11.09 -8.64
CA PRO A 188 -25.04 11.29 -9.83
C PRO A 188 -24.45 10.72 -11.13
N SER A 189 -23.12 10.70 -11.24
CA SER A 189 -22.38 10.28 -12.45
C SER A 189 -21.79 8.88 -12.38
N THR A 190 -21.59 8.34 -11.17
CA THR A 190 -20.92 7.04 -10.95
C THR A 190 -21.76 6.04 -10.17
N GLY A 191 -22.94 6.45 -9.68
CA GLY A 191 -23.80 5.62 -8.82
C GLY A 191 -23.09 5.17 -7.55
N THR A 192 -23.20 3.88 -7.19
CA THR A 192 -22.59 3.30 -5.96
C THR A 192 -21.11 2.96 -6.07
N TRP A 193 -20.37 3.56 -7.02
CA TRP A 193 -18.97 3.20 -7.30
C TRP A 193 -18.05 3.17 -6.07
N LEU A 194 -18.05 4.19 -5.23
CA LEU A 194 -17.22 4.19 -4.01
C LEU A 194 -17.55 3.04 -3.06
N TYR A 195 -18.80 2.59 -3.01
CA TYR A 195 -19.21 1.43 -2.21
C TYR A 195 -18.65 0.13 -2.81
N VAL A 196 -18.77 -0.06 -4.13
CA VAL A 196 -18.22 -1.22 -4.85
C VAL A 196 -16.71 -1.33 -4.64
N MET A 197 -15.98 -0.22 -4.81
CA MET A 197 -14.53 -0.15 -4.64
C MET A 197 -14.11 -0.51 -3.20
N ARG A 198 -14.75 0.09 -2.19
CA ARG A 198 -14.45 -0.21 -0.78
C ARG A 198 -14.81 -1.66 -0.41
N ARG A 199 -15.91 -2.19 -0.93
CA ARG A 199 -16.30 -3.60 -0.73
C ARG A 199 -15.30 -4.56 -1.37
N ALA A 200 -14.80 -4.24 -2.56
CA ALA A 200 -13.79 -5.06 -3.23
C ALA A 200 -12.52 -5.19 -2.38
N ARG A 201 -12.07 -4.10 -1.73
CA ARG A 201 -10.91 -4.14 -0.83
C ARG A 201 -11.17 -4.86 0.49
N PHE A 202 -12.40 -4.82 0.98
CA PHE A 202 -12.82 -5.56 2.19
C PHE A 202 -12.96 -7.06 1.95
N ARG A 203 -13.41 -7.49 0.76
CA ARG A 203 -13.76 -8.88 0.47
C ARG A 203 -12.70 -9.92 0.88
N PRO A 204 -11.39 -9.72 0.66
CA PRO A 204 -10.38 -10.70 1.07
C PRO A 204 -10.19 -10.83 2.59
N LEU A 205 -10.61 -9.83 3.36
CA LEU A 205 -10.63 -9.88 4.83
C LEU A 205 -11.81 -10.69 5.35
N ASN A 206 -12.93 -10.76 4.62
CA ASN A 206 -14.21 -11.30 5.08
C ASN A 206 -14.29 -12.83 4.99
N ASP A 207 -13.30 -13.53 5.51
CA ASP A 207 -13.28 -14.98 5.65
C ASP A 207 -13.91 -15.45 6.95
N GLU A 208 -13.93 -16.76 7.18
CA GLU A 208 -14.63 -17.35 8.34
C GLU A 208 -14.04 -16.88 9.68
N PRO A 209 -12.71 -16.88 9.92
CA PRO A 209 -12.14 -16.31 11.13
C PRO A 209 -12.54 -14.85 11.37
N PHE A 210 -12.58 -14.02 10.32
CA PHE A 210 -13.02 -12.63 10.46
C PHE A 210 -14.49 -12.50 10.84
N LYS A 211 -15.39 -13.30 10.24
CA LYS A 211 -16.81 -13.27 10.60
C LYS A 211 -17.05 -13.63 12.07
N LEU A 212 -16.26 -14.55 12.61
CA LEU A 212 -16.36 -14.96 14.02
C LEU A 212 -16.02 -13.82 15.00
N THR A 213 -15.38 -12.73 14.56
CA THR A 213 -15.17 -11.55 15.42
C THR A 213 -16.45 -10.73 15.62
N GLY A 214 -17.54 -11.04 14.91
CA GLY A 214 -18.79 -10.26 14.95
C GLY A 214 -18.72 -8.90 14.25
N TYR A 215 -17.64 -8.62 13.52
CA TYR A 215 -17.49 -7.39 12.73
C TYR A 215 -17.82 -7.64 11.27
N ASP A 216 -18.18 -6.56 10.57
CA ASP A 216 -18.44 -6.61 9.14
C ASP A 216 -18.03 -5.30 8.44
N PHE A 217 -18.35 -5.18 7.16
CA PHE A 217 -18.03 -3.99 6.37
C PHE A 217 -18.64 -2.68 6.94
N VAL A 218 -19.83 -2.76 7.53
CA VAL A 218 -20.58 -1.66 8.13
C VAL A 218 -20.20 -1.51 9.60
N HIS A 219 -20.08 -2.61 10.33
CA HIS A 219 -19.83 -2.65 11.77
C HIS A 219 -18.35 -2.87 12.04
N ALA A 220 -17.61 -1.78 12.23
CA ALA A 220 -16.18 -1.80 12.49
C ALA A 220 -15.84 -1.04 13.79
N PRO A 221 -14.81 -1.46 14.56
CA PRO A 221 -14.36 -0.78 15.77
C PRO A 221 -14.08 0.71 15.58
N ALA A 222 -13.40 1.09 14.49
CA ALA A 222 -13.10 2.50 14.19
C ALA A 222 -14.35 3.34 13.84
N ARG A 223 -15.55 2.73 13.83
CA ARG A 223 -16.84 3.41 13.69
C ARG A 223 -17.65 3.47 15.00
N ARG A 224 -17.27 2.70 16.02
CA ARG A 224 -18.00 2.59 17.29
C ARG A 224 -17.02 2.78 18.45
N GLY A 225 -16.87 4.02 18.92
CA GLY A 225 -16.10 4.36 20.11
C GLY A 225 -15.87 5.88 20.27
N PRO A 226 -15.45 6.35 21.45
CA PRO A 226 -15.04 7.75 21.66
C PRO A 226 -13.84 8.15 20.77
N GLN A 227 -13.08 7.15 20.31
CA GLN A 227 -11.96 7.25 19.38
C GLN A 227 -12.38 6.91 17.94
N ALA A 228 -13.63 7.19 17.54
CA ALA A 228 -14.11 7.04 16.16
C ALA A 228 -13.45 8.05 15.20
N TYR A 229 -12.13 8.09 15.17
CA TYR A 229 -11.35 8.85 14.22
C TYR A 229 -11.70 8.34 12.81
N ASN A 230 -12.35 9.21 12.03
CA ASN A 230 -12.59 9.07 10.59
C ASN A 230 -13.63 8.05 10.12
N ARG A 231 -14.40 7.40 11.02
CA ARG A 231 -15.50 6.46 10.65
C ARG A 231 -15.05 5.39 9.63
N GLN A 232 -13.81 4.93 9.76
CA GLN A 232 -13.12 4.07 8.80
C GLN A 232 -13.69 2.64 8.78
N ARG A 233 -13.89 2.08 7.59
CA ARG A 233 -14.30 0.68 7.40
C ARG A 233 -13.07 -0.24 7.26
N PHE A 234 -13.24 -1.52 7.56
CA PHE A 234 -12.24 -2.53 7.20
C PHE A 234 -11.94 -2.50 5.69
N GLY A 235 -10.70 -2.86 5.33
CA GLY A 235 -10.22 -2.85 3.95
C GLY A 235 -9.85 -1.47 3.39
N THR A 236 -10.08 -0.38 4.13
CA THR A 236 -9.72 0.97 3.64
C THR A 236 -8.33 1.41 4.13
N CYS A 237 -7.79 0.77 5.18
CA CYS A 237 -6.49 1.09 5.76
C CYS A 237 -5.32 0.67 4.87
N ALA A 238 -4.15 1.30 5.05
CA ALA A 238 -2.94 1.02 4.26
C ALA A 238 -2.38 -0.38 4.52
N GLU A 239 -2.62 -0.89 5.72
CA GLU A 239 -2.29 -2.20 6.25
C GLU A 239 -2.99 -3.34 5.51
N THR A 240 -4.08 -3.08 4.76
CA THR A 240 -4.97 -4.14 4.25
C THR A 240 -4.24 -5.19 3.42
N TYR A 241 -3.55 -4.80 2.34
CA TYR A 241 -2.79 -5.76 1.52
C TYR A 241 -1.55 -6.29 2.25
N PRO A 242 -0.72 -5.47 2.92
CA PRO A 242 0.39 -5.97 3.72
C PRO A 242 0.01 -7.06 4.73
N PHE A 243 -1.12 -6.90 5.44
CA PHE A 243 -1.61 -7.91 6.37
C PHE A 243 -2.12 -9.15 5.66
N LEU A 244 -2.87 -9.01 4.56
CA LEU A 244 -3.31 -10.16 3.77
C LEU A 244 -2.13 -10.96 3.18
N ARG A 245 -1.00 -10.32 2.91
CA ARG A 245 0.19 -10.95 2.31
C ARG A 245 1.11 -11.60 3.32
N LEU A 246 1.43 -10.89 4.41
CA LEU A 246 2.49 -11.32 5.32
C LEU A 246 2.00 -11.75 6.69
N LEU A 247 0.85 -11.23 7.14
CA LEU A 247 0.37 -11.51 8.49
C LEU A 247 -0.68 -12.61 8.51
N LYS A 248 -1.61 -12.61 7.54
CA LYS A 248 -2.62 -13.64 7.39
C LYS A 248 -1.97 -14.94 6.94
N GLY A 249 -2.09 -15.99 7.75
CA GLY A 249 -1.50 -17.30 7.48
C GLY A 249 -0.01 -17.40 7.83
N HIS A 250 0.56 -16.40 8.51
CA HIS A 250 1.92 -16.52 9.06
C HIS A 250 1.96 -17.56 10.19
N ASN A 251 3.14 -18.15 10.42
CA ASN A 251 3.35 -19.08 11.52
C ASN A 251 3.99 -18.34 12.72
N PRO A 252 3.21 -17.96 13.76
CA PRO A 252 3.72 -17.20 14.89
C PRO A 252 4.78 -17.94 15.72
N THR A 253 4.92 -19.27 15.56
CA THR A 253 5.98 -20.05 16.25
C THR A 253 7.33 -20.00 15.54
N ARG A 254 7.37 -19.58 14.27
CA ARG A 254 8.58 -19.58 13.43
C ARG A 254 8.87 -18.23 12.79
N GLU A 255 7.88 -17.34 12.79
CA GLU A 255 7.89 -16.08 12.06
C GLU A 255 7.47 -14.97 13.01
N THR A 256 8.16 -13.84 12.94
CA THR A 256 7.75 -12.63 13.66
C THR A 256 7.42 -11.54 12.66
N CYS A 257 6.19 -11.03 12.73
CA CYS A 257 5.75 -9.93 11.90
C CYS A 257 5.85 -8.61 12.66
N HIS A 258 6.30 -7.58 11.94
CA HIS A 258 6.42 -6.21 12.40
C HIS A 258 5.79 -5.27 11.37
N GLY A 259 5.53 -4.04 11.76
CA GLY A 259 5.12 -3.05 10.79
C GLY A 259 5.20 -1.63 11.28
N LEU A 260 5.03 -0.70 10.34
CA LEU A 260 4.87 0.72 10.61
C LEU A 260 3.80 1.30 9.68
N ALA A 261 3.05 2.27 10.19
CA ALA A 261 2.13 3.08 9.40
C ALA A 261 2.63 4.54 9.40
N LEU A 262 2.64 5.18 8.23
CA LEU A 262 3.22 6.49 8.00
C LEU A 262 2.19 7.44 7.38
N GLN A 263 1.92 8.56 8.04
CA GLN A 263 0.95 9.57 7.61
C GLN A 263 1.55 10.51 6.57
N ARG A 264 0.81 10.85 5.51
CA ARG A 264 1.28 11.55 4.32
C ARG A 264 2.02 12.88 4.50
N ASP A 265 1.87 13.55 5.64
CA ASP A 265 2.37 14.92 5.80
C ASP A 265 3.91 14.99 5.71
N PHE A 266 4.61 13.85 5.83
CA PHE A 266 6.05 13.80 5.57
C PHE A 266 6.41 14.16 4.13
N THR A 267 5.49 13.98 3.18
CA THR A 267 5.76 14.15 1.74
C THR A 267 6.08 15.59 1.34
N THR A 268 5.82 16.56 2.21
CA THR A 268 6.17 17.99 2.02
C THR A 268 7.67 18.23 2.11
N ALA A 269 8.43 17.38 2.80
CA ALA A 269 9.88 17.47 2.83
C ALA A 269 10.45 17.16 1.44
N ALA A 270 11.39 18.01 0.98
CA ALA A 270 12.02 17.89 -0.33
C ALA A 270 13.02 16.72 -0.38
N GLN A 271 13.72 16.48 0.73
CA GLN A 271 14.73 15.44 0.90
C GLN A 271 14.37 14.53 2.07
N TYR A 272 14.93 13.32 2.07
CA TYR A 272 14.79 12.41 3.20
C TYR A 272 15.68 12.89 4.34
N GLU A 273 15.07 13.08 5.51
CA GLU A 273 15.77 13.43 6.74
C GLU A 273 16.23 12.13 7.42
N ASP A 274 17.53 11.86 7.35
CA ASP A 274 18.15 10.64 7.88
C ASP A 274 18.72 10.83 9.29
N ASN A 275 18.50 11.98 9.90
CA ASN A 275 18.66 12.11 11.34
C ASN A 275 17.61 11.24 12.05
N LEU A 276 17.87 10.93 13.30
CA LEU A 276 16.92 10.16 14.10
C LEU A 276 15.62 10.92 14.42
N SER A 277 15.53 12.16 13.97
CA SER A 277 14.36 13.02 14.03
C SER A 277 13.77 13.21 12.62
N GLY A 278 12.79 14.09 12.48
CA GLY A 278 12.36 14.55 11.16
C GLY A 278 10.95 14.16 10.75
N SER A 279 10.60 14.58 9.54
CA SER A 279 9.23 14.60 9.06
C SER A 279 8.64 13.20 8.89
N ALA A 280 9.44 12.22 8.44
CA ALA A 280 8.96 10.83 8.37
C ALA A 280 8.75 10.23 9.78
N TRP A 281 9.70 10.43 10.69
CA TRP A 281 9.66 9.89 12.05
C TRP A 281 8.46 10.39 12.86
N THR A 282 8.25 11.71 12.87
CA THR A 282 7.13 12.35 13.60
C THR A 282 5.75 12.02 13.02
N ARG A 283 5.71 11.35 11.85
CA ARG A 283 4.49 10.97 11.14
C ARG A 283 4.20 9.48 11.16
N VAL A 284 5.00 8.68 11.90
CA VAL A 284 4.62 7.30 12.21
C VAL A 284 3.40 7.30 13.13
N ARG A 285 2.47 6.37 12.93
CA ARG A 285 1.21 6.27 13.68
C ARG A 285 1.00 4.86 14.20
N ASP A 286 0.32 4.78 15.35
CA ASP A 286 -0.15 3.51 15.88
C ASP A 286 -1.25 2.91 14.99
N PRO A 287 -1.41 1.57 15.00
CA PRO A 287 -2.49 0.93 14.27
C PRO A 287 -3.85 1.43 14.75
N CYS A 288 -4.71 1.82 13.82
CA CYS A 288 -6.09 2.18 14.14
C CYS A 288 -6.87 0.98 14.74
N PRO A 289 -8.01 1.19 15.42
CA PRO A 289 -8.77 0.11 16.05
C PRO A 289 -9.10 -1.08 15.12
N ASN A 290 -9.42 -0.82 13.84
CA ASN A 290 -9.64 -1.89 12.87
C ASN A 290 -8.36 -2.72 12.63
N CYS A 291 -7.21 -2.05 12.50
CA CYS A 291 -5.94 -2.74 12.25
C CYS A 291 -5.46 -3.49 13.49
N GLN A 292 -5.72 -2.99 14.70
CA GLN A 292 -5.47 -3.74 15.93
C GLN A 292 -6.26 -5.06 16.00
N VAL A 293 -7.52 -5.04 15.55
CA VAL A 293 -8.32 -6.27 15.43
C VAL A 293 -7.68 -7.24 14.44
N LEU A 294 -7.29 -6.77 13.24
CA LEU A 294 -6.66 -7.64 12.24
C LEU A 294 -5.31 -8.20 12.72
N ILE A 295 -4.50 -7.41 13.44
CA ILE A 295 -3.23 -7.87 14.00
C ILE A 295 -3.47 -9.03 14.96
N ARG A 296 -4.39 -8.87 15.92
CA ARG A 296 -4.71 -9.92 16.90
C ARG A 296 -5.34 -11.15 16.23
N LEU A 297 -6.29 -10.92 15.31
CA LEU A 297 -6.99 -11.99 14.57
C LEU A 297 -6.00 -12.89 13.82
N TYR A 298 -4.97 -12.30 13.22
CA TYR A 298 -3.98 -13.05 12.45
C TYR A 298 -2.77 -13.49 13.28
N GLY A 299 -2.84 -13.43 14.62
CA GLY A 299 -1.81 -13.93 15.53
C GLY A 299 -0.58 -13.02 15.68
N GLY A 300 -0.64 -11.78 15.20
CA GLY A 300 0.45 -10.83 15.32
C GLY A 300 0.56 -10.20 16.72
N ASN A 301 1.77 -9.82 17.11
CA ASN A 301 2.00 -9.06 18.33
C ASN A 301 1.83 -7.56 18.08
N LEU A 302 0.82 -6.93 18.68
CA LEU A 302 0.53 -5.50 18.52
C LEU A 302 1.73 -4.59 18.84
N GLN A 303 2.58 -4.97 19.80
CA GLN A 303 3.77 -4.19 20.20
C GLN A 303 4.77 -4.01 19.04
N ASN A 304 4.78 -4.94 18.08
CA ASN A 304 5.64 -4.89 16.90
C ASN A 304 5.14 -3.91 15.81
N PHE A 305 3.95 -3.32 16.00
CA PHE A 305 3.31 -2.41 15.05
C PHE A 305 3.10 -1.00 15.62
N LEU A 306 3.42 -0.77 16.90
CA LEU A 306 3.30 0.55 17.50
C LEU A 306 4.29 1.53 16.88
N SER A 307 3.91 2.81 16.87
CA SER A 307 4.78 3.90 16.43
C SER A 307 6.08 3.94 17.21
N THR A 308 6.04 3.54 18.48
CA THR A 308 7.17 3.43 19.40
C THR A 308 8.07 2.20 19.19
N SER A 309 7.59 1.19 18.46
CA SER A 309 8.37 -0.02 18.18
C SER A 309 9.65 0.34 17.40
N GLY A 310 10.81 -0.14 17.83
CA GLY A 310 12.09 0.15 17.16
C GLY A 310 12.56 1.61 17.24
N GLN A 311 12.03 2.41 18.19
CA GLN A 311 12.48 3.80 18.44
C GLN A 311 13.70 3.91 19.34
N ALA A 312 14.22 2.82 19.92
CA ALA A 312 15.36 2.88 20.83
C ALA A 312 16.51 3.71 20.21
N GLY A 313 16.88 4.83 20.84
CA GLY A 313 17.89 5.79 20.36
C GLY A 313 17.38 6.95 19.49
N ALA A 314 16.09 7.04 19.16
CA ALA A 314 15.50 8.19 18.48
C ALA A 314 15.26 9.38 19.47
N PRO A 315 15.45 10.64 19.07
CA PRO A 315 15.00 11.83 19.79
C PRO A 315 13.53 11.74 20.23
N PRO A 316 13.20 12.28 21.42
CA PRO A 316 11.85 12.27 21.97
C PRO A 316 10.83 13.05 21.12
#